data_AF-A0A401PUY5-F1
#
_entry.id   AF-A0A401PUY5-F1
#
_cell.length_a   1.000
_cell.length_b   1.000
_cell.length_c   1.000
_cell.angle_alpha   90.00
_cell.angle_beta   90.00
_cell.angle_gamma   90.00
#
_symmetry.space_group_name_H-M   'P 1'
#
loop_
_entity.id
_entity.type
_entity.pdbx_description
1 polymer ?
#
loop_
_entity_poly.entity_id
_entity_poly.type
_entity_poly.pdbx_seq_one_letter_code
_entity_poly.pdbx_strand_id
1 'polypeptide(L)'
;MGLPPASPCDREIALPELNCTLFLLACYAKYQCPYVWIRSNHERLVKTAGGSWAARDSPLQLDATRDWHRNDGQIWEIVTELVELCTRPPPSNPFTLDIRYFESLPRTERYLASGAMVSFLQRIVIYGNREKLYYTK
;
A
#
# COMPACT_ATOMS: atom_id res chain seq x y z
N MET A 1 2.15 11.11 -26.02
CA MET A 1 1.63 11.15 -24.63
C MET A 1 0.62 10.02 -24.49
N GLY A 2 0.93 8.97 -23.73
CA GLY A 2 0.03 7.82 -23.54
C GLY A 2 -0.84 8.02 -22.30
N LEU A 3 -2.11 7.63 -22.39
CA LEU A 3 -3.04 7.67 -21.25
C LEU A 3 -2.52 6.76 -20.12
N PRO A 4 -2.77 7.12 -18.85
CA PRO A 4 -2.50 6.23 -17.73
C PRO A 4 -3.32 4.93 -17.90
N PRO A 5 -2.82 3.79 -17.40
CA PRO A 5 -3.50 2.51 -17.57
C PRO A 5 -4.88 2.55 -16.91
N ALA A 6 -5.91 2.26 -17.71
CA ALA A 6 -7.27 2.11 -17.21
C ALA A 6 -7.34 0.85 -16.33
N SER A 7 -7.88 1.00 -15.13
CA SER A 7 -7.94 -0.07 -14.14
C SER A 7 -9.31 -0.76 -14.08
N PRO A 8 -9.40 -1.99 -13.54
CA PRO A 8 -10.67 -2.68 -13.30
C PRO A 8 -11.63 -1.86 -12.43
N CYS A 9 -12.93 -2.00 -12.66
CA CYS A 9 -13.96 -1.12 -12.12
C CYS A 9 -14.36 -1.47 -10.67
N ASP A 10 -14.75 -0.45 -9.88
CA ASP A 10 -15.20 -0.58 -8.47
C ASP A 10 -16.32 -1.63 -8.27
N ARG A 11 -17.08 -1.96 -9.33
CA ARG A 11 -18.19 -2.92 -9.28
C ARG A 11 -17.74 -4.39 -9.19
N GLU A 12 -16.48 -4.69 -9.51
CA GLU A 12 -15.94 -6.06 -9.48
C GLU A 12 -15.40 -6.48 -8.10
N ILE A 13 -15.37 -5.55 -7.15
CA ILE A 13 -14.73 -5.76 -5.85
C ILE A 13 -15.82 -5.92 -4.79
N ALA A 14 -15.96 -7.16 -4.29
CA ALA A 14 -17.02 -7.55 -3.38
C ALA A 14 -17.01 -6.75 -2.07
N LEU A 15 -18.18 -6.18 -1.73
CA LEU A 15 -18.63 -5.54 -0.49
C LEU A 15 -17.68 -4.52 0.18
N PRO A 16 -18.09 -3.26 0.34
CA PRO A 16 -17.31 -2.29 1.09
C PRO A 16 -17.31 -2.65 2.57
N GLU A 17 -16.24 -3.30 3.04
CA GLU A 17 -15.93 -3.32 4.47
C GLU A 17 -15.67 -1.88 4.91
N LEU A 18 -16.55 -1.34 5.76
CA LEU A 18 -16.53 0.07 6.19
C LEU A 18 -15.23 0.50 6.87
N ASN A 19 -14.44 -0.46 7.36
CA ASN A 19 -13.19 -0.22 8.09
C ASN A 19 -11.92 -0.49 7.26
N CYS A 20 -12.06 -0.85 5.99
CA CYS A 20 -10.93 -1.24 5.14
C CYS A 20 -10.81 -0.29 3.94
N THR A 21 -9.57 0.05 3.59
CA THR A 21 -9.26 0.74 2.34
C THR A 21 -8.59 -0.25 1.41
N LEU A 22 -9.13 -0.39 0.21
CA LEU A 22 -8.54 -1.19 -0.85
C LEU A 22 -7.74 -0.30 -1.80
N PHE A 23 -6.53 -0.74 -2.11
CA PHE A 23 -5.69 -0.13 -3.13
C PHE A 23 -5.39 -1.14 -4.24
N LEU A 24 -5.30 -0.64 -5.48
CA LEU A 24 -4.75 -1.38 -6.60
C LEU A 24 -3.30 -0.93 -6.80
N LEU A 25 -2.35 -1.85 -6.65
CA LEU A 25 -0.95 -1.64 -7.00
C LEU A 25 -0.68 -2.29 -8.37
N ALA A 26 -0.26 -1.51 -9.36
CA ALA A 26 0.06 -2.02 -10.70
C ALA A 26 1.51 -1.74 -11.08
N CYS A 27 2.24 -2.81 -11.44
CA CYS A 27 3.65 -2.78 -11.80
C CYS A 27 3.82 -3.06 -13.31
N TYR A 28 3.36 -2.16 -14.18
CA TYR A 28 3.50 -2.38 -15.62
C TYR A 28 4.95 -2.18 -16.07
N ALA A 29 5.50 -3.19 -16.75
CA ALA A 29 6.88 -3.17 -17.24
C ALA A 29 7.20 -1.93 -18.10
N LYS A 30 6.22 -1.42 -18.87
CA LYS A 30 6.36 -0.23 -19.72
C LYS A 30 6.77 1.02 -18.94
N TYR A 31 6.32 1.17 -17.70
CA TYR A 31 6.58 2.36 -16.89
C TYR A 31 7.78 2.20 -15.96
N GLN A 32 8.28 0.98 -15.77
CA GLN A 32 9.40 0.66 -14.88
C GLN A 32 9.23 1.13 -13.43
N CYS A 33 8.02 1.54 -13.03
CA CYS A 33 7.66 1.92 -11.69
C CYS A 33 6.22 1.45 -11.37
N PRO A 34 5.94 1.17 -10.09
CA PRO A 34 4.59 0.87 -9.62
C PRO A 34 3.74 2.14 -9.53
N TYR A 35 2.45 1.97 -9.77
CA TYR A 35 1.42 2.98 -9.52
C TYR A 35 0.34 2.43 -8.60
N VAL A 36 -0.27 3.31 -7.79
CA VAL A 36 -1.30 2.92 -6.83
C VAL A 36 -2.59 3.69 -7.09
N TRP A 37 -3.74 3.02 -7.02
CA TRP A 37 -5.07 3.65 -7.09
C TRP A 37 -5.90 3.27 -5.87
N ILE A 38 -6.80 4.16 -5.46
CA ILE A 38 -7.81 3.87 -4.44
C ILE A 38 -9.00 3.14 -5.08
N ARG A 39 -9.44 2.04 -4.49
CA ARG A 39 -10.58 1.22 -4.97
C ARG A 39 -11.76 1.17 -4.00
N SER A 40 -11.57 1.55 -2.75
CA SER A 40 -12.66 1.67 -1.77
C SER A 40 -12.44 2.84 -0.81
N ASN A 41 -13.49 3.23 -0.07
CA ASN A 41 -13.46 4.30 0.93
C ASN A 41 -12.92 5.66 0.40
N HIS A 42 -13.12 5.88 -0.91
CA HIS A 42 -12.53 6.96 -1.69
C HIS A 42 -12.95 8.36 -1.17
N GLU A 43 -14.17 8.51 -0.66
CA GLU A 43 -14.62 9.82 -0.15
C GLU A 43 -13.83 10.30 1.06
N ARG A 44 -13.45 9.40 1.98
CA ARG A 44 -12.66 9.75 3.16
C ARG A 44 -11.27 10.22 2.78
N LEU A 45 -10.63 9.53 1.84
CA LEU A 45 -9.26 9.79 1.43
C LEU A 45 -9.15 10.95 0.43
N VAL A 46 -10.11 11.13 -0.47
CA VAL A 46 -10.09 12.24 -1.43
C VAL A 46 -10.48 13.58 -0.82
N LYS A 47 -11.38 13.61 0.18
CA LYS A 47 -11.60 14.81 1.01
C LYS A 47 -10.35 15.17 1.81
N THR A 48 -9.59 14.16 2.25
CA THR A 48 -8.33 14.33 2.98
C THR A 48 -7.19 14.82 2.09
N ALA A 49 -7.13 14.36 0.84
CA ALA A 49 -6.09 14.70 -0.13
C ALA A 49 -6.43 15.90 -1.05
N GLY A 50 -7.59 16.56 -0.86
CA GLY A 50 -7.99 17.75 -1.61
C GLY A 50 -8.32 17.52 -3.09
N GLY A 51 -8.66 16.29 -3.50
CA GLY A 51 -8.83 15.90 -4.90
C GLY A 51 -10.26 16.06 -5.46
N SER A 52 -10.36 16.27 -6.77
CA SER A 52 -11.62 16.23 -7.56
C SER A 52 -12.07 14.78 -7.82
N TRP A 53 -13.33 14.55 -8.20
CA TRP A 53 -13.85 13.24 -8.64
C TRP A 53 -13.04 12.62 -9.80
N ALA A 54 -12.40 13.44 -10.64
CA ALA A 54 -11.47 13.00 -11.68
C ALA A 54 -10.21 12.29 -11.14
N ALA A 55 -9.94 12.38 -9.83
CA ALA A 55 -8.84 11.68 -9.17
C ALA A 55 -9.09 10.15 -9.03
N ARG A 56 -10.33 9.66 -9.24
CA ARG A 56 -10.65 8.22 -9.16
C ARG A 56 -9.84 7.35 -10.12
N ASP A 57 -9.62 7.85 -11.33
CA ASP A 57 -8.90 7.11 -12.38
C ASP A 57 -7.41 7.46 -12.45
N SER A 58 -6.99 8.46 -11.65
CA SER A 58 -5.59 8.87 -11.57
C SER A 58 -4.86 8.08 -10.47
N PRO A 59 -3.62 7.66 -10.71
CA PRO A 59 -2.83 7.06 -9.65
C PRO A 59 -2.53 8.09 -8.55
N LEU A 60 -2.41 7.61 -7.32
CA LEU A 60 -1.93 8.36 -6.17
C LEU A 60 -0.53 8.90 -6.45
N GLN A 61 -0.31 10.15 -6.06
CA GLN A 61 1.00 10.80 -6.11
C GLN A 61 1.74 10.50 -4.81
N LEU A 62 2.27 9.28 -4.70
CA LEU A 62 3.09 8.84 -3.57
C LEU A 62 4.54 9.27 -3.78
N ASP A 63 5.22 9.70 -2.72
CA ASP A 63 6.63 10.09 -2.78
C ASP A 63 7.50 8.89 -3.20
N ALA A 64 7.20 7.69 -2.68
CA ALA A 64 7.85 6.43 -3.00
C ALA A 64 7.70 6.05 -4.47
N THR A 65 6.59 6.41 -5.12
CA THR A 65 6.40 6.19 -6.56
C THR A 65 7.11 7.26 -7.40
N ARG A 66 7.15 8.53 -6.93
CA ARG A 66 7.83 9.63 -7.61
C ARG A 66 9.35 9.46 -7.60
N ASP A 67 9.90 9.06 -6.46
CA ASP A 67 11.33 8.86 -6.23
C ASP A 67 11.72 7.37 -6.35
N TRP A 68 10.90 6.55 -7.03
CA TRP A 68 11.06 5.10 -7.16
C TRP A 68 12.48 4.67 -7.58
N HIS A 69 13.00 5.27 -8.64
CA HIS A 69 14.34 4.94 -9.16
C HIS A 69 15.49 5.51 -8.31
N ARG A 70 15.22 6.53 -7.48
CA ARG A 70 16.21 7.11 -6.57
C ARG A 70 16.36 6.28 -5.30
N ASN A 71 15.29 5.61 -4.88
CA ASN A 71 15.22 4.81 -3.65
C ASN A 71 15.33 3.30 -3.94
N ASP A 72 16.02 2.89 -5.00
CA ASP A 72 16.24 1.49 -5.41
C ASP A 72 14.97 0.64 -5.57
N GLY A 73 13.81 1.26 -5.80
CA GLY A 73 12.56 0.56 -6.04
C GLY A 73 12.07 -0.26 -4.84
N GLN A 74 12.08 0.34 -3.65
CA GLN A 74 11.68 -0.31 -2.41
C GLN A 74 10.16 -0.32 -2.21
N ILE A 75 9.54 -1.48 -2.40
CA ILE A 75 8.07 -1.64 -2.31
C ILE A 75 7.50 -1.32 -0.92
N TRP A 76 8.27 -1.53 0.16
CA TRP A 76 7.81 -1.25 1.52
C TRP A 76 7.61 0.25 1.78
N GLU A 77 8.27 1.13 1.04
CA GLU A 77 8.05 2.57 1.13
C GLU A 77 6.63 2.96 0.67
N ILE A 78 6.16 2.29 -0.40
CA ILE A 78 4.78 2.43 -0.86
C ILE A 78 3.82 1.92 0.23
N VAL A 79 4.11 0.76 0.83
CA VAL A 79 3.28 0.21 1.90
C VAL A 79 3.19 1.17 3.09
N THR A 80 4.31 1.79 3.50
CA THR A 80 4.30 2.79 4.56
C THR A 80 3.38 3.95 4.23
N GLU A 81 3.56 4.61 3.10
CA GLU A 81 2.73 5.77 2.73
C GLU A 81 1.24 5.41 2.69
N LEU A 82 0.89 4.22 2.20
CA LEU A 82 -0.49 3.76 2.19
C LEU A 82 -1.06 3.55 3.60
N VAL A 83 -0.26 3.01 4.53
CA VAL A 83 -0.66 2.85 5.93
C VAL A 83 -0.83 4.22 6.60
N GLU A 84 0.11 5.15 6.40
CA GLU A 84 0.04 6.52 6.93
C GLU A 84 -1.16 7.29 6.38
N LEU A 85 -1.51 7.10 5.10
CA LEU A 85 -2.72 7.68 4.50
C LEU A 85 -4.00 7.14 5.14
N CYS A 86 -4.02 5.87 5.55
CA CYS A 86 -5.21 5.22 6.08
C CYS A 86 -5.44 5.48 7.57
N THR A 87 -4.39 5.81 8.32
CA THR A 87 -4.37 5.79 9.78
C THR A 87 -4.16 7.20 10.33
N ARG A 88 -5.03 7.64 11.25
CA ARG A 88 -4.91 8.95 11.91
C ARG A 88 -5.01 8.79 13.42
N PRO A 89 -3.96 9.14 14.19
CA PRO A 89 -2.65 9.61 13.73
C PRO A 89 -1.84 8.55 12.96
N PRO A 90 -0.83 8.93 12.17
CA PRO A 90 0.10 7.98 11.56
C PRO A 90 0.75 7.08 12.63
N PRO A 91 0.88 5.77 12.38
CA PRO A 91 1.46 4.87 13.37
C PRO A 91 2.98 5.06 13.46
N SER A 92 3.54 4.87 14.65
CA SER A 92 5.00 4.90 14.84
C SER A 92 5.71 3.79 14.05
N ASN A 93 5.05 2.64 13.90
CA ASN A 93 5.54 1.52 13.10
C ASN A 93 4.42 1.04 12.14
N PRO A 94 4.50 1.34 10.83
CA PRO A 94 3.51 0.92 9.83
C PRO A 94 3.55 -0.58 9.54
N PHE A 95 4.59 -1.29 9.99
CA PHE A 95 4.76 -2.73 9.82
C PHE A 95 4.38 -3.53 11.07
N THR A 96 3.68 -2.91 12.03
CA THR A 96 3.13 -3.60 13.19
C THR A 96 2.13 -4.66 12.73
N LEU A 97 2.33 -5.91 13.16
CA LEU A 97 1.49 -7.04 12.75
C LEU A 97 0.37 -7.30 13.75
N ASP A 98 -0.82 -7.61 13.23
CA ASP A 98 -1.87 -8.26 14.01
C ASP A 98 -1.65 -9.79 14.00
N ILE A 99 -1.02 -10.31 15.06
CA ILE A 99 -0.75 -11.76 15.18
C ILE A 99 -2.05 -12.57 15.24
N ARG A 100 -3.13 -12.00 15.81
CA ARG A 100 -4.42 -12.68 15.94
C ARG A 100 -5.06 -12.91 14.58
N TYR A 101 -4.84 -12.01 13.63
CA TYR A 101 -5.27 -12.21 12.25
C TYR A 101 -4.65 -13.49 11.67
N PHE A 102 -3.33 -13.65 11.76
CA PHE A 102 -2.65 -14.85 11.26
C PHE A 102 -3.11 -16.13 12.00
N GLU A 103 -3.32 -16.04 13.31
CA GLU A 103 -3.84 -17.14 14.12
C GLU A 103 -5.28 -17.54 13.79
N SER A 104 -6.07 -16.63 13.20
CA SER A 104 -7.43 -16.93 12.76
C SER A 104 -7.51 -17.60 11.39
N LEU A 105 -6.46 -17.49 10.57
CA LEU A 105 -6.43 -18.09 9.23
C LEU A 105 -6.44 -19.63 9.26
N PRO A 106 -7.05 -20.29 8.25
CA PRO A 106 -6.94 -21.73 8.01
C PRO A 106 -5.47 -22.17 7.94
N ARG A 107 -5.19 -23.43 8.30
CA ARG A 107 -3.81 -23.91 8.50
C ARG A 107 -2.86 -23.65 7.32
N THR A 108 -3.32 -23.93 6.10
CA THR A 108 -2.51 -23.72 4.88
C THR A 108 -2.26 -22.24 4.60
N GLU A 109 -3.30 -21.42 4.70
CA GLU A 109 -3.22 -19.97 4.50
C GLU A 109 -2.34 -19.31 5.56
N ARG A 110 -2.45 -19.76 6.82
CA ARG A 110 -1.60 -19.29 7.91
C ARG A 110 -0.13 -19.50 7.61
N TYR A 111 0.29 -20.70 7.21
CA TYR A 111 1.70 -20.96 6.89
C TYR A 111 2.19 -20.09 5.73
N LEU A 112 1.40 -19.98 4.67
CA LEU A 112 1.74 -19.17 3.52
C LEU A 112 1.85 -17.68 3.88
N ALA A 113 0.83 -17.13 4.54
CA ALA A 113 0.76 -15.72 4.93
C ALA A 113 1.86 -15.35 5.92
N SER A 114 2.10 -16.18 6.94
CA SER A 114 3.18 -15.96 7.91
C SER A 114 4.55 -16.04 7.24
N GLY A 115 4.80 -17.03 6.37
CA GLY A 115 6.06 -17.14 5.64
C GLY A 115 6.32 -15.95 4.72
N ALA A 116 5.30 -15.51 3.97
CA ALA A 116 5.38 -14.33 3.12
C ALA A 116 5.65 -13.06 3.95
N MET A 117 4.96 -12.89 5.08
CA MET A 117 5.15 -11.74 5.96
C MET A 117 6.55 -11.72 6.57
N VAL A 118 7.06 -12.85 7.07
CA VAL A 118 8.43 -12.96 7.60
C VAL A 118 9.45 -12.63 6.51
N SER A 119 9.29 -13.19 5.30
CA SER A 119 10.17 -12.87 4.17
C SER A 119 10.15 -11.39 3.81
N PHE A 120 8.97 -10.74 3.87
CA PHE A 120 8.83 -9.32 3.59
C PHE A 120 9.52 -8.47 4.66
N LEU A 121 9.25 -8.73 5.93
CA LEU A 121 9.88 -8.01 7.05
C LEU A 121 11.40 -8.22 7.07
N GLN A 122 11.88 -9.42 6.74
CA GLN A 122 13.32 -9.69 6.66
C GLN A 122 13.99 -8.80 5.60
N ARG A 123 13.35 -8.58 4.44
CA ARG A 123 13.88 -7.66 3.42
C ARG A 123 13.96 -6.23 3.94
N ILE A 124 12.96 -5.77 4.68
CA ILE A 124 12.99 -4.44 5.32
C ILE A 124 14.16 -4.34 6.30
N VAL A 125 14.38 -5.36 7.13
CA VAL A 125 15.49 -5.35 8.11
C VAL A 125 16.86 -5.35 7.43
N ILE A 126 17.01 -6.04 6.29
CA ILE A 126 18.29 -6.15 5.58
C ILE A 126 18.58 -4.92 4.71
N TYR A 127 17.58 -4.44 3.97
CA TYR A 127 17.75 -3.42 2.92
C TYR A 127 17.12 -2.06 3.25
N GLY A 128 16.28 -2.00 4.27
CA GLY A 128 15.60 -0.77 4.68
C GLY A 128 16.56 0.23 5.31
N ASN A 129 16.25 1.51 5.14
CA ASN A 129 17.03 2.58 5.74
C ASN A 129 16.85 2.60 7.26
N ARG A 130 17.91 2.29 8.01
CA ARG A 130 17.93 2.24 9.48
C ARG A 130 17.70 3.59 10.17
N GLU A 131 17.91 4.68 9.46
CA GLU A 131 17.69 6.04 9.97
C GLU A 131 16.22 6.45 9.94
N LYS A 132 15.33 5.64 9.34
CA LYS A 132 13.88 5.89 9.34
C LYS A 132 13.24 5.55 10.69
N LEU A 133 12.17 6.28 11.00
CA LEU A 133 11.47 6.28 12.29
C LEU A 133 10.92 4.90 12.73
N TYR A 134 10.73 3.95 11.80
CA TYR A 134 10.19 2.61 12.11
C TYR A 134 11.06 1.79 13.09
N TYR A 135 12.33 2.17 13.25
CA TYR A 135 13.30 1.47 14.10
C TYR A 135 13.43 2.09 15.51
N THR A 136 12.81 3.24 15.74
CA THR A 136 12.88 3.93 17.03
C THR A 136 11.91 3.29 18.01
N LYS A 137 12.45 2.78 19.13
CA LYS A 137 11.69 2.28 20.28
C LYS A 137 11.18 3.41 21.16
#